data_AF-R9JUH0-F1
#
_entry.id   AF-R9JUH0-F1
#
_cell.length_a   1.000
_cell.length_b   1.000
_cell.length_c   1.000
_cell.angle_alpha   90.00
_cell.angle_beta   90.00
_cell.angle_gamma   90.00
#
_symmetry.space_group_name_H-M   'P 1'
#
loop_
_entity.id
_entity.type
_entity.pdbx_description
1 polymer ?
#
loop_
_entity_poly.entity_id
_entity_poly.type
_entity_poly.pdbx_seq_one_letter_code
_entity_poly.pdbx_strand_id
1 'polypeptide(L)'
;MTRYQTIRNGIEQALKLGKRNFIIYPFGENGLLTKEILNKCFGIEENFIVDKRLSKYNLEIKSLEYFSDIDNSQYTVLLTIENPVSYEEVHRSLEQYFSKDCIIELFAGETVRKPLRGDNRILNVGLSPKQS
;
A
#
# COMPACT_ATOMS: atom_id res chain seq x y z
N MET A 1 -14.98 4.20 0.82
CA MET A 1 -14.58 3.71 -0.52
C MET A 1 -14.33 2.21 -0.37
N THR A 2 -14.63 1.37 -1.37
CA THR A 2 -14.29 -0.07 -1.26
C THR A 2 -12.82 -0.29 -1.58
N ARG A 3 -12.21 -1.40 -1.14
CA ARG A 3 -10.83 -1.77 -1.50
C ARG A 3 -10.61 -1.76 -3.01
N TYR A 4 -11.57 -2.29 -3.77
CA TYR A 4 -11.54 -2.25 -5.23
C TYR A 4 -11.41 -0.82 -5.76
N GLN A 5 -12.24 0.10 -5.28
CA GLN A 5 -12.22 1.51 -5.71
C GLN A 5 -10.91 2.19 -5.30
N THR A 6 -10.43 1.95 -4.08
CA THR A 6 -9.15 2.49 -3.59
C THR A 6 -7.98 2.06 -4.47
N ILE A 7 -7.86 0.76 -4.73
CA ILE A 7 -6.81 0.18 -5.59
C ILE A 7 -6.92 0.72 -7.02
N ARG A 8 -8.13 0.68 -7.61
CA ARG A 8 -8.36 1.15 -8.98
C ARG A 8 -7.97 2.62 -9.14
N ASN A 9 -8.37 3.47 -8.20
CA ASN A 9 -8.01 4.89 -8.22
C ASN A 9 -6.49 5.08 -8.11
N GLY A 10 -5.81 4.34 -7.23
CA GLY A 10 -4.35 4.39 -7.10
C GLY A 10 -3.63 4.03 -8.40
N ILE A 11 -4.08 2.96 -9.08
CA ILE A 11 -3.55 2.57 -10.39
C ILE A 11 -3.81 3.66 -11.43
N GLU A 12 -5.03 4.21 -11.51
CA GLU A 12 -5.36 5.29 -12.45
C GLU A 12 -4.47 6.52 -12.26
N GLN A 13 -4.17 6.90 -11.01
CA GLN A 13 -3.25 8.01 -10.75
C GLN A 13 -1.81 7.69 -11.15
N ALA A 14 -1.32 6.48 -10.85
CA ALA A 14 0.00 6.06 -11.29
C ALA A 14 0.12 6.10 -12.82
N LEU A 15 -0.93 5.67 -13.54
CA LEU A 15 -0.97 5.72 -15.00
C LEU A 15 -0.97 7.14 -15.55
N LYS A 16 -1.68 8.09 -14.92
CA LYS A 16 -1.66 9.51 -15.29
C LYS A 16 -0.29 10.15 -15.09
N LEU A 17 0.47 9.68 -14.10
CA LEU A 17 1.87 10.06 -13.88
C LEU A 17 2.86 9.39 -14.85
N GLY A 18 2.36 8.64 -15.84
CA GLY A 18 3.19 7.99 -16.87
C GLY A 18 3.85 6.69 -16.42
N LYS A 19 3.56 6.18 -15.22
CA LYS A 19 4.13 4.92 -14.72
C LYS A 19 3.53 3.74 -15.50
N ARG A 20 4.35 2.74 -15.85
CA ARG A 20 3.93 1.58 -16.65
C ARG A 20 4.48 0.24 -16.17
N ASN A 21 5.66 0.25 -15.54
CA ASN A 21 6.30 -0.97 -15.05
C ASN A 21 5.97 -1.15 -13.57
N PHE A 22 5.08 -2.07 -13.25
CA PHE A 22 4.54 -2.20 -11.89
C PHE A 22 5.12 -3.39 -11.14
N ILE A 23 5.30 -3.20 -9.84
CA ILE A 23 5.59 -4.23 -8.86
C ILE A 23 4.44 -4.24 -7.86
N ILE A 24 3.99 -5.42 -7.45
CA ILE A 24 2.96 -5.57 -6.40
C ILE A 24 3.63 -6.06 -5.12
N TYR A 25 3.52 -5.28 -4.04
CA TYR A 25 4.13 -5.61 -2.75
C TYR A 25 3.31 -5.06 -1.56
N PRO A 26 3.09 -5.84 -0.49
CA PRO A 26 3.26 -7.29 -0.38
C PRO A 26 2.13 -8.09 -1.03
N PHE A 27 2.37 -9.33 -1.45
CA PHE A 27 1.38 -10.14 -2.17
C PHE A 27 0.41 -10.92 -1.26
N GLY A 28 -0.39 -10.18 -0.47
CA GLY A 28 -1.52 -10.71 0.30
C GLY A 28 -2.85 -10.63 -0.45
N GLU A 29 -3.98 -10.59 0.28
CA GLU A 29 -5.33 -10.45 -0.32
C GLU A 29 -5.47 -9.18 -1.16
N ASN A 30 -4.99 -8.04 -0.64
CA ASN A 30 -4.96 -6.77 -1.37
C ASN A 30 -3.98 -6.82 -2.55
N GLY A 31 -2.89 -7.59 -2.46
CA GLY A 31 -1.96 -7.82 -3.56
C GLY A 31 -2.62 -8.61 -4.70
N LEU A 32 -3.34 -9.68 -4.37
CA LEU A 32 -4.11 -10.47 -5.34
C LEU A 32 -5.19 -9.61 -6.01
N LEU A 33 -5.96 -8.85 -5.24
CA LEU A 33 -6.96 -7.94 -5.81
C LEU A 33 -6.33 -6.86 -6.70
N THR A 34 -5.16 -6.34 -6.32
CA THR A 34 -4.40 -5.38 -7.13
C THR A 34 -3.96 -5.98 -8.45
N LYS A 35 -3.44 -7.20 -8.46
CA LYS A 35 -3.11 -7.93 -9.68
C LYS A 35 -4.34 -8.11 -10.57
N GLU A 36 -5.43 -8.60 -10.01
CA GLU A 36 -6.66 -8.82 -10.77
C GLU A 36 -7.18 -7.53 -11.42
N ILE A 37 -7.15 -6.42 -10.70
CA ILE A 37 -7.55 -5.11 -11.24
C ILE A 37 -6.57 -4.64 -12.32
N LEU A 38 -5.26 -4.69 -12.05
CA LEU A 38 -4.22 -4.26 -12.99
C LEU A 38 -4.31 -5.03 -14.31
N ASN A 39 -4.37 -6.36 -14.24
CA ASN A 39 -4.39 -7.22 -15.41
C ASN A 39 -5.75 -7.17 -16.13
N LYS A 40 -6.87 -7.32 -15.42
CA LYS A 40 -8.18 -7.46 -16.09
C LYS A 40 -8.83 -6.13 -16.45
N CYS A 41 -8.62 -5.07 -15.66
CA CYS A 41 -9.24 -3.77 -15.94
C CYS A 41 -8.34 -2.86 -16.77
N PHE A 42 -7.02 -2.96 -16.64
CA PHE A 42 -6.08 -2.09 -17.36
C PHE A 42 -5.25 -2.83 -18.42
N GLY A 43 -5.31 -4.16 -18.50
CA GLY A 43 -4.55 -4.94 -19.48
C GLY A 43 -3.04 -4.89 -19.25
N ILE A 44 -2.61 -4.56 -18.03
CA ILE A 44 -1.20 -4.41 -17.68
C ILE A 44 -0.81 -5.59 -16.80
N GLU A 45 0.26 -6.28 -17.19
CA GLU A 45 0.88 -7.29 -16.35
C GLU A 45 1.94 -6.63 -15.48
N GLU A 46 1.97 -6.97 -14.20
CA GLU A 46 3.05 -6.55 -13.31
C GLU A 46 4.38 -7.21 -13.73
N ASN A 47 5.48 -6.49 -13.58
CA ASN A 47 6.81 -7.03 -13.86
C ASN A 47 7.25 -8.02 -12.78
N PHE A 48 6.87 -7.75 -11.53
CA PHE A 48 7.18 -8.61 -10.40
C PHE A 48 6.08 -8.62 -9.36
N ILE A 49 5.86 -9.80 -8.79
CA ILE A 49 5.15 -10.00 -7.54
C ILE A 49 6.20 -10.16 -6.44
N VAL A 50 6.05 -9.42 -5.34
CA VAL A 50 7.00 -9.45 -4.23
C VAL A 50 6.28 -9.78 -2.93
N ASP A 51 6.82 -10.74 -2.17
CA ASP A 51 6.35 -11.09 -0.84
C ASP A 51 7.42 -11.86 -0.05
N LYS A 52 7.60 -11.51 1.23
CA LYS A 52 8.62 -12.12 2.10
C LYS A 52 8.33 -13.59 2.44
N ARG A 53 7.05 -13.95 2.58
CA ARG A 53 6.65 -15.31 2.98
C ARG A 53 6.47 -16.18 1.74
N LEU A 54 5.73 -15.69 0.74
CA LEU A 54 5.38 -16.50 -0.44
C LEU A 54 6.58 -16.78 -1.35
N SER A 55 7.58 -15.89 -1.40
CA SER A 55 8.83 -16.14 -2.15
C SER A 55 9.59 -17.39 -1.71
N LYS A 56 9.38 -17.85 -0.46
CA LYS A 56 9.97 -19.11 0.05
C LYS A 56 9.34 -20.36 -0.55
N TYR A 57 8.14 -20.23 -1.13
CA TYR A 57 7.33 -21.35 -1.62
C TYR A 57 7.05 -21.28 -3.12
N ASN A 58 7.07 -20.08 -3.71
CA ASN A 58 6.83 -19.85 -5.12
C ASN A 58 7.97 -19.02 -5.72
N LEU A 59 8.76 -19.62 -6.61
CA LEU A 59 9.95 -18.99 -7.22
C LEU A 59 9.61 -17.82 -8.15
N GLU A 60 8.37 -17.73 -8.63
CA GLU A 60 7.90 -16.58 -9.42
C GLU A 60 7.65 -15.34 -8.54
N ILE A 61 7.46 -15.54 -7.24
CA ILE A 61 7.34 -14.45 -6.26
C ILE A 61 8.71 -14.13 -5.70
N LYS A 62 9.14 -12.88 -5.83
CA LYS A 62 10.46 -12.44 -5.35
C LYS A 62 10.38 -11.95 -3.91
N SER A 63 11.51 -11.99 -3.21
CA SER A 63 11.68 -11.25 -1.97
C SER A 63 12.27 -9.87 -2.28
N LEU A 64 12.31 -8.95 -1.31
CA LEU A 64 12.87 -7.61 -1.56
C LEU A 64 14.37 -7.68 -1.85
N GLU A 65 15.07 -8.65 -1.26
CA GLU A 65 16.51 -8.87 -1.45
C GLU A 65 16.89 -9.11 -2.92
N TYR A 66 15.95 -9.57 -3.76
CA TYR A 66 16.14 -9.70 -5.20
C TYR A 66 16.54 -8.38 -5.88
N PHE A 67 16.13 -7.24 -5.33
CA PHE A 67 16.40 -5.91 -5.90
C PHE A 67 17.66 -5.24 -5.34
N SER A 68 18.48 -5.95 -4.57
CA SER A 68 19.73 -5.40 -4.02
C SER A 68 20.76 -5.05 -5.10
N ASP A 69 20.82 -5.85 -6.16
CA ASP A 69 21.83 -5.74 -7.23
C ASP A 69 21.24 -5.40 -8.61
N ILE A 70 19.98 -4.97 -8.66
CA ILE A 70 19.25 -4.69 -9.92
C ILE A 70 18.84 -3.22 -9.96
N ASP A 71 19.10 -2.54 -11.08
CA ASP A 71 18.54 -1.22 -11.32
C ASP A 71 17.01 -1.32 -11.37
N ASN A 72 16.38 -0.71 -10.37
CA ASN A 72 14.94 -0.76 -10.16
C ASN A 72 14.26 0.60 -10.38
N SER A 73 14.99 1.60 -10.87
CA SER A 73 14.51 2.99 -11.03
C SER A 73 13.32 3.11 -12.00
N GLN A 74 13.22 2.19 -12.96
CA GLN A 74 12.12 2.12 -13.93
C GLN A 74 10.82 1.54 -13.38
N TYR A 75 10.85 0.89 -12.21
CA TYR A 75 9.70 0.22 -11.63
C TYR A 75 8.94 1.13 -10.67
N THR A 76 7.63 0.87 -10.56
CA THR A 76 6.73 1.52 -9.61
C THR A 76 6.10 0.46 -8.73
N VAL A 77 6.33 0.57 -7.43
CA VAL A 77 5.77 -0.33 -6.43
C VAL A 77 4.38 0.14 -6.05
N LEU A 78 3.38 -0.70 -6.30
CA LEU A 78 2.04 -0.57 -5.74
C LEU A 78 2.08 -1.17 -4.34
N LEU A 79 2.16 -0.32 -3.31
CA LEU A 79 2.20 -0.74 -1.93
C LEU A 79 0.77 -1.07 -1.45
N THR A 80 0.51 -2.35 -1.17
CA THR A 80 -0.85 -2.87 -0.92
C THR A 80 -1.17 -3.11 0.55
N ILE A 81 -0.34 -2.58 1.46
CA ILE A 81 -0.54 -2.70 2.91
C ILE A 81 -1.67 -1.76 3.35
N GLU A 82 -2.63 -2.28 4.11
CA GLU A 82 -3.76 -1.50 4.67
C GLU A 82 -3.62 -1.36 6.19
N ASN A 83 -3.03 -2.36 6.86
CA ASN A 83 -2.88 -2.36 8.32
C ASN A 83 -1.76 -1.39 8.79
N PRO A 84 -2.08 -0.34 9.56
CA PRO A 84 -1.09 0.62 10.06
C PRO A 84 -0.01 -0.02 10.95
N VAL A 85 -0.32 -1.10 11.67
CA VAL A 85 0.64 -1.76 12.57
C VAL A 85 1.79 -2.38 11.78
N SER A 86 1.49 -2.93 10.60
CA SER A 86 2.49 -3.53 9.72
C SER A 86 3.09 -2.52 8.74
N TYR A 87 2.47 -1.35 8.57
CA TYR A 87 2.89 -0.33 7.61
C TYR A 87 4.34 0.12 7.85
N GLU A 88 4.71 0.48 9.08
CA GLU A 88 6.05 1.01 9.36
C GLU A 88 7.17 0.01 9.04
N GLU A 89 6.99 -1.26 9.38
CA GLU A 89 7.96 -2.32 9.10
C GLU A 89 8.09 -2.57 7.60
N VAL A 90 6.95 -2.67 6.91
CA VAL A 90 6.89 -2.94 5.47
C VAL A 90 7.48 -1.77 4.68
N HIS A 91 7.13 -0.54 5.03
CA HIS A 91 7.63 0.66 4.39
C HIS A 91 9.15 0.80 4.58
N ARG A 92 9.63 0.63 5.82
CA ARG A 92 11.07 0.69 6.13
C ARG A 92 11.86 -0.40 5.40
N SER A 93 11.28 -1.58 5.22
CA SER A 93 11.91 -2.64 4.43
C SER A 93 11.97 -2.24 2.95
N LEU A 94 10.92 -1.62 2.43
CA LEU A 94 10.82 -1.20 1.03
C LEU A 94 11.79 -0.07 0.68
N GLU A 95 11.93 0.93 1.55
CA GLU A 95 12.82 2.09 1.38
C GLU A 95 14.32 1.73 1.32
N GLN A 96 14.70 0.52 1.73
CA GLN A 96 16.08 0.03 1.56
C GLN A 96 16.41 -0.29 0.09
N TYR A 97 15.38 -0.48 -0.75
CA TYR A 97 15.54 -0.91 -2.13
C TYR A 97 14.96 0.09 -3.12
N PHE A 98 13.89 0.81 -2.78
CA PHE A 98 13.19 1.71 -3.69
C PHE A 98 13.17 3.14 -3.17
N SER A 99 13.33 4.10 -4.09
CA SER A 99 13.11 5.52 -3.79
C SER A 99 11.62 5.80 -3.55
N LYS A 100 11.31 6.83 -2.75
CA LYS A 100 9.93 7.22 -2.42
C LYS A 100 9.09 7.55 -3.66
N ASP A 101 9.69 8.16 -4.68
CA ASP A 101 8.99 8.56 -5.91
C ASP A 101 8.59 7.37 -6.81
N CYS A 102 9.09 6.17 -6.48
CA CYS A 102 8.70 4.92 -7.11
C CYS A 102 7.60 4.19 -6.34
N ILE A 103 7.15 4.68 -5.19
CA ILE A 103 6.18 4.00 -4.34
C ILE A 103 4.82 4.69 -4.45
N ILE A 104 3.78 3.92 -4.80
CA ILE A 104 2.39 4.34 -4.78
C ILE A 104 1.69 3.62 -3.64
N GLU A 105 1.42 4.35 -2.57
CA GLU A 105 0.68 3.84 -1.42
C GLU A 105 -0.82 3.81 -1.70
N LEU A 106 -1.37 2.61 -1.87
CA LEU A 106 -2.79 2.49 -2.24
C LEU A 106 -3.73 2.89 -1.10
N PHE A 107 -3.33 2.70 0.16
CA PHE A 107 -4.20 2.86 1.34
C PHE A 107 -3.78 3.99 2.31
N ALA A 108 -2.90 4.90 1.89
CA ALA A 108 -2.31 5.94 2.76
C ALA A 108 -3.37 6.77 3.54
N GLY A 109 -4.52 7.06 2.93
CA GLY A 109 -5.58 7.88 3.53
C GLY A 109 -6.44 7.20 4.61
N GLU A 110 -6.38 5.88 4.75
CA GLU A 110 -7.14 5.14 5.78
C GLU A 110 -6.39 5.07 7.13
N THR A 111 -5.09 5.36 7.11
CA THR A 111 -4.21 5.33 8.29
C THR A 111 -4.36 6.55 9.21
N VAL A 112 -5.05 7.60 8.78
CA VAL A 112 -5.34 8.80 9.59
C VAL A 112 -6.61 8.58 10.45
N ARG A 113 -6.66 7.50 11.21
CA ARG A 113 -7.42 7.45 12.46
C ARG A 113 -6.40 7.31 13.58
N LYS A 114 -6.13 8.44 14.22
CA LYS A 114 -5.09 8.73 15.22
C LYS A 114 -4.75 7.56 16.15
N PRO A 115 -3.49 7.47 16.63
CA PRO A 115 -3.13 6.54 17.69
C PRO A 115 -3.99 6.80 18.94
N LEU A 116 -4.39 5.72 19.62
CA LEU A 116 -4.84 5.75 21.01
C LEU A 116 -3.67 6.27 21.85
N ARG A 117 -3.57 7.59 22.00
CA ARG A 117 -2.83 8.18 23.10
C ARG A 117 -3.73 8.13 24.32
N GLY A 118 -3.31 7.36 25.31
CA GLY A 118 -3.85 7.44 26.64
C GLY A 118 -3.81 8.88 27.13
N ASP A 119 -4.95 9.35 27.61
CA ASP A 119 -5.02 10.09 28.87
C ASP A 119 -6.46 10.05 29.38
N ASN A 120 -6.62 9.46 30.56
CA ASN A 120 -7.78 9.61 31.41
C ASN A 120 -7.97 11.11 31.70
N ARG A 121 -9.05 11.71 31.18
CA ARG A 121 -9.83 12.81 31.78
C ARG A 121 -10.92 13.22 30.80
N ILE A 122 -12.10 12.61 30.91
CA ILE A 122 -13.32 13.27 30.45
C ILE A 122 -13.60 14.37 31.50
N LEU A 123 -13.25 15.61 31.15
CA LEU A 123 -13.84 16.77 31.80
C LEU A 123 -15.27 16.89 31.28
N ASN A 124 -16.23 16.50 32.13
CA ASN A 124 -17.61 16.90 31.98
C ASN A 124 -17.71 18.42 32.17
N VAL A 125 -17.88 19.13 31.08
CA VAL A 125 -18.43 20.50 31.00
C VAL A 125 -19.29 20.48 29.74
N GLY A 126 -20.56 20.10 29.79
CA GLY A 126 -21.62 20.72 30.56
C GLY A 126 -22.07 21.97 29.82
N LEU A 127 -23.09 21.85 28.95
CA LEU A 127 -23.96 22.94 28.53
C LEU A 127 -25.27 22.35 27.97
N SER A 128 -26.24 22.12 28.85
CA SER A 128 -27.63 22.40 28.51
C SER A 128 -27.90 23.86 28.88
N PRO A 129 -28.58 24.61 28.02
CA PRO A 129 -29.66 25.44 28.52
C PRO A 129 -30.99 25.08 27.84
N LYS A 130 -32.04 25.10 28.68
CA LYS A 130 -33.45 25.04 28.32
C LYS A 130 -33.91 26.31 27.59
N GLN A 131 -35.13 26.20 27.04
CA GLN A 131 -36.09 27.24 26.61
C GLN A 131 -35.95 27.66 25.14
N SER A 132 -37.02 27.77 24.33
CA SER A 132 -38.44 28.04 24.62
C SER A 132 -39.43 26.93 24.29
#